data_AF-A0A6J4MQK8-F1
#
_entry.id   AF-A0A6J4MQK8-F1
#
_cell.length_a   1.000
_cell.length_b   1.000
_cell.length_c   1.000
_cell.angle_alpha   90.00
_cell.angle_beta   90.00
_cell.angle_gamma   90.00
#
_symmetry.space_group_name_H-M   'P 1'
#
loop_
_entity.id
_entity.type
_entity.pdbx_description
1 polymer ?
#
loop_
_entity_poly.entity_id
_entity_poly.type
_entity_poly.pdbx_seq_one_letter_code
_entity_poly.pdbx_strand_id
1 'polypeptide(L)' 'MSDVNLDLTINGTNVCLKDISPTVTLLEYLRASGRVGTKEGCGDGDCGACTVAIVAEGADGDPHYQAMNS' A
#
# COMPACT_ATOMS: atom_id res chain seq x y z
N MET A 1 -0.11 -0.85 21.62
CA MET A 1 0.29 -1.68 20.47
C MET A 1 1.77 -1.46 20.22
N SER A 2 2.52 -2.50 19.87
CA SER A 2 3.93 -2.39 19.50
C SER A 2 4.05 -1.99 18.04
N ASP A 3 4.87 -0.98 17.76
CA ASP A 3 5.17 -0.53 16.40
C ASP A 3 5.97 -1.59 15.61
N VAL A 4 5.91 -1.52 14.27
CA VAL A 4 6.54 -2.51 13.37
C VAL A 4 7.51 -1.87 12.38
N ASN A 5 8.47 -2.66 11.90
CA ASN A 5 9.39 -2.28 10.83
C ASN A 5 8.99 -3.02 9.54
N LEU A 6 8.95 -2.31 8.41
CA LEU A 6 8.49 -2.85 7.13
C LEU A 6 9.32 -2.30 5.97
N ASP A 7 9.81 -3.18 5.11
CA ASP A 7 10.46 -2.80 3.86
C ASP A 7 9.48 -2.98 2.69
N LEU A 8 9.32 -1.93 1.89
CA LEU A 8 8.41 -1.85 0.75
C LEU A 8 9.15 -1.37 -0.50
N THR A 9 8.63 -1.75 -1.68
CA THR A 9 9.01 -1.11 -2.94
C THR A 9 7.80 -0.39 -3.51
N ILE A 10 7.88 0.93 -3.63
CA ILE A 10 6.78 1.77 -4.14
C ILE A 10 7.24 2.43 -5.43
N ASN A 11 6.61 2.06 -6.56
CA ASN A 11 6.96 2.56 -7.90
C ASN A 11 8.47 2.47 -8.21
N GLY A 12 9.07 1.32 -7.88
CA GLY A 12 10.50 1.05 -8.06
C GLY A 12 11.44 1.71 -7.03
N THR A 13 10.90 2.45 -6.06
CA THR A 13 11.69 3.04 -4.97
C THR A 13 11.59 2.19 -3.70
N ASN A 14 12.73 1.79 -3.15
CA ASN A 14 12.77 1.10 -1.85
C ASN A 14 12.46 2.08 -0.72
N VAL A 15 11.60 1.66 0.20
CA VAL A 15 11.12 2.42 1.35
C VAL A 15 11.22 1.54 2.58
N CYS A 16 12.00 1.99 3.57
CA CYS A 16 12.12 1.33 4.87
C CYS A 16 11.31 2.13 5.89
N LEU A 17 10.22 1.54 6.38
CA LEU A 17 9.37 2.09 7.44
C LEU A 17 9.86 1.55 8.77
N LYS A 18 10.13 2.45 9.72
CA LYS A 18 10.54 2.10 11.07
C LYS A 18 9.50 2.57 12.06
N ASP A 19 9.25 1.74 13.07
CA ASP A 19 8.35 2.03 14.18
C ASP A 19 7.00 2.61 13.70
N ILE A 20 6.40 2.00 12.67
CA ILE A 20 5.10 2.43 12.15
C ILE A 20 3.96 1.73 12.90
N SER A 21 2.89 2.47 13.19
CA SER A 21 1.68 1.88 13.79
C SER A 21 1.06 0.86 12.82
N PRO A 22 0.69 -0.36 13.28
CA PRO A 22 0.01 -1.37 12.47
C PRO A 22 -1.36 -0.94 11.93
N THR A 23 -1.91 0.17 12.41
CA THR A 23 -3.22 0.69 11.97
C THR A 23 -3.11 1.69 10.81
N VAL A 24 -1.90 2.09 10.41
CA VAL A 24 -1.70 2.99 9.28
C VAL A 24 -1.99 2.23 7.99
N THR A 25 -2.96 2.72 7.22
CA THR A 25 -3.31 2.19 5.89
C THR A 25 -2.26 2.60 4.85
N LEU A 26 -2.19 1.88 3.73
CA LEU A 26 -1.28 2.24 2.64
C LEU A 26 -1.72 3.58 2.03
N LEU A 27 -3.03 3.86 1.93
CA LEU A 27 -3.54 5.15 1.49
C LEU A 27 -3.00 6.32 2.32
N GLU A 28 -3.12 6.22 3.64
CA GLU A 28 -2.64 7.25 4.57
C GLU A 28 -1.15 7.48 4.40
N TYR A 29 -0.35 6.40 4.35
CA TYR A 29 1.08 6.48 4.16
C TYR A 29 1.47 7.15 2.82
N LEU A 30 0.87 6.70 1.71
CA LEU A 30 1.17 7.24 0.38
C LEU A 30 0.94 8.74 0.33
N ARG A 31 -0.21 9.20 0.84
CA ARG A 31 -0.57 10.62 0.84
C ARG A 31 0.34 11.44 1.75
N ALA A 32 0.63 10.96 2.96
CA ALA A 32 1.55 11.62 3.88
C ALA A 32 2.99 11.72 3.33
N SER A 33 3.41 10.75 2.49
CA SER A 33 4.71 10.75 1.81
C SER A 33 4.77 11.64 0.57
N GLY A 34 3.71 12.41 0.26
CA GLY A 34 3.63 13.28 -0.91
C GLY A 34 3.17 12.59 -2.21
N ARG A 35 2.88 11.28 -2.18
CA ARG A 35 2.33 10.52 -3.32
C ARG A 35 0.81 10.66 -3.37
N VAL A 36 0.34 11.85 -3.73
CA VAL A 36 -1.07 12.25 -3.60
C VAL A 36 -1.96 11.85 -4.78
N GLY A 37 -1.50 10.99 -5.69
CA GLY A 37 -2.26 10.51 -6.85
C GLY A 37 -3.48 9.68 -6.43
N THR A 38 -3.27 8.68 -5.58
CA THR A 38 -4.31 7.84 -4.98
C THR A 38 -5.18 8.64 -4.01
N LYS A 39 -6.50 8.41 -4.04
CA LYS A 39 -7.49 9.26 -3.34
C LYS A 39 -8.23 8.49 -2.25
N GLU A 40 -8.60 9.22 -1.20
CA GLU A 40 -9.62 8.77 -0.26
C GLU A 40 -10.99 9.01 -0.90
N GLY A 41 -11.86 8.00 -0.83
CA GLY A 41 -13.23 8.04 -1.29
C GLY A 41 -14.18 7.56 -0.20
N CYS A 42 -14.66 6.32 -0.32
CA CYS A 42 -15.62 5.74 0.62
C CYS A 42 -15.01 5.21 1.94
N GLY A 43 -13.73 4.85 1.96
CA GLY A 43 -13.06 4.29 3.14
C GLY A 43 -13.43 2.84 3.48
N ASP A 44 -14.40 2.25 2.78
CA ASP A 44 -14.85 0.86 2.96
C ASP A 44 -14.55 -0.06 1.76
N GLY A 45 -14.08 0.51 0.65
CA GLY A 45 -13.57 -0.23 -0.51
C GLY A 45 -14.48 -0.29 -1.74
N ASP A 46 -15.67 0.30 -1.71
CA ASP A 46 -16.66 0.18 -2.80
C ASP A 46 -16.37 1.06 -4.04
N CYS A 47 -15.73 2.23 -3.88
CA CYS A 47 -15.63 3.22 -4.96
C CYS A 47 -14.38 3.10 -5.84
N GLY A 48 -13.36 2.34 -5.43
CA GLY A 48 -12.09 2.19 -6.16
C GLY A 48 -11.20 3.44 -6.24
N ALA A 49 -11.53 4.54 -5.53
CA ALA A 49 -10.72 5.77 -5.55
C ALA A 49 -9.28 5.56 -5.02
N CYS A 50 -9.10 4.55 -4.17
CA CYS A 50 -7.84 4.18 -3.56
C CYS A 50 -7.15 2.95 -4.20
N THR A 51 -7.59 2.52 -5.39
CA THR A 51 -7.03 1.31 -6.02
C THR A 51 -5.55 1.49 -6.36
N VAL A 52 -4.74 0.49 -6.00
CA VAL A 52 -3.32 0.35 -6.35
C VAL A 52 -3.05 -1.03 -6.93
N ALA A 53 -1.93 -1.19 -7.62
CA ALA A 53 -1.43 -2.49 -8.06
C ALA A 53 -0.38 -3.03 -7.07
N ILE A 54 -0.58 -4.25 -6.60
CA ILE A 54 0.37 -4.99 -5.76
C ILE A 54 0.98 -6.12 -6.60
N VAL A 55 2.29 -6.31 -6.49
CA VAL A 55 2.97 -7.47 -7.05
C VAL A 55 2.97 -8.56 -5.98
N ALA A 56 2.29 -9.67 -6.27
CA ALA A 56 2.27 -10.85 -5.42
C ALA A 56 2.81 -12.06 -6.18
N GLU A 57 3.39 -13.01 -5.45
CA GLU A 57 3.72 -14.32 -6.03
C GLU A 57 2.43 -15.05 -6.39
N GLY A 58 2.32 -15.47 -7.65
CA GLY A 58 1.26 -16.34 -8.12
C GLY A 58 1.43 -17.77 -7.65
N ALA A 59 0.36 -18.55 -7.73
CA ALA A 59 0.39 -19.98 -7.41
C ALA A 59 1.28 -20.80 -8.37
N ASP A 60 1.58 -20.25 -9.53
CA ASP A 60 2.52 -20.75 -10.54
C ASP A 60 3.99 -20.40 -10.23
N GLY A 61 4.25 -19.56 -9.21
CA GLY A 61 5.57 -19.07 -8.85
C GLY A 61 6.01 -17.82 -9.62
N ASP A 62 5.18 -17.32 -10.55
CA ASP A 62 5.46 -16.10 -11.30
C ASP A 62 4.84 -14.88 -10.61
N PRO A 63 5.44 -13.68 -10.72
CA PRO A 63 4.87 -12.47 -10.14
C PRO A 63 3.67 -11.99 -10.97
N HIS A 64 2.55 -11.70 -10.29
CA HIS A 64 1.34 -11.15 -10.92
C HIS A 64 0.93 -9.84 -10.27
N TYR A 65 0.35 -8.95 -11.08
CA TYR A 65 -0.26 -7.72 -10.59
C TYR A 65 -1.69 -7.98 -10.12
N GLN A 66 -1.99 -7.54 -8.90
CA GLN A 66 -3.31 -7.60 -8.30
C GLN A 66 -3.79 -6.19 -7.93
N ALA A 67 -5.01 -5.85 -8.33
CA ALA A 67 -5.64 -4.61 -7.90
C ALA A 67 -6.13 -4.78 -6.44
N MET A 68 -5.75 -3.85 -5.58
CA MET A 68 -6.09 -3.84 -4.15
C MET A 68 -6.52 -2.43 -3.74
N ASN A 69 -7.39 -2.33 -2.74
CA ASN A 69 -7.70 -1.07 -2.07
C ASN A 69 -6.58 -0.76 -1.06
N SER A 70 -5.94 0.42 -1.18
CA SER A 70 -4.82 0.83 -0.31
C SER A 70 -5.25 1.27 1.08
#